data_AF-A0AAW0H3S5-F1
#
_entry.id   AF-A0AAW0H3S5-F1
#
_cell.length_a   1.000
_cell.length_b   1.000
_cell.length_c   1.000
_cell.angle_alpha   90.00
_cell.angle_beta   90.00
_cell.angle_gamma   90.00
#
_symmetry.space_group_name_H-M   'P 1'
#
loop_
_entity.id
_entity.type
_entity.pdbx_description
1 polymer ?
#
loop_
_entity_poly.entity_id
_entity_poly.type
_entity_poly.pdbx_seq_one_letter_code
_entity_poly.pdbx_strand_id
1 'polypeptide(L)'
;MRCGFKEDHTGAGTLTVLGMQAPYNLRDELPLLTTKRVFWKGVLKELLWFIKGSTNAKELASKGVRIWDANGSRDFLDSMGFSARQEGELGPVYGFQWRHFGADYKNMDSDYSGQGVDQLQKVIDTQNQS
;
A
#
# COMPACT_ATOMS: atom_id res chain seq x y z
N MET A 1 25.64 -15.35 8.06
CA MET A 1 24.84 -14.13 7.79
C MET A 1 25.18 -13.12 8.89
N ARG A 2 25.73 -11.94 8.56
CA ARG A 2 26.06 -10.92 9.58
C ARG A 2 24.82 -10.04 9.79
N CYS A 3 24.31 -10.01 11.03
CA CYS A 3 23.31 -9.02 11.44
C CYS A 3 24.04 -7.81 12.04
N GLY A 4 23.57 -6.61 11.75
CA GLY A 4 24.06 -5.37 12.36
C GLY A 4 22.93 -4.68 13.11
N PHE A 5 23.20 -4.20 14.32
CA PHE A 5 22.27 -3.32 15.03
C PHE A 5 22.36 -1.91 14.45
N LYS A 6 21.22 -1.27 14.21
CA LYS A 6 21.10 0.11 13.73
C LYS A 6 19.98 0.83 14.46
N GLU A 7 20.14 2.12 14.72
CA GLU A 7 19.03 2.99 15.11
C GLU A 7 18.12 3.25 13.91
N ASP A 8 16.81 3.31 14.15
CA ASP A 8 15.79 3.55 13.12
C ASP A 8 15.02 4.85 13.41
N HIS A 9 14.30 5.34 12.40
CA HIS A 9 13.53 6.58 12.50
C HIS A 9 12.42 6.58 13.58
N THR A 10 12.04 5.41 14.11
CA THR A 10 11.07 5.28 15.21
C THR A 10 11.73 5.37 16.59
N GLY A 11 13.07 5.28 16.67
CA GLY A 11 13.84 5.31 17.92
C GLY A 11 13.88 3.98 18.67
N ALA A 12 13.34 2.89 18.12
CA ALA A 12 13.30 1.58 18.77
C ALA A 12 14.63 0.79 18.58
N GLY A 13 15.34 1.03 17.48
CA GLY A 13 16.51 0.26 17.09
C GLY A 13 16.15 -1.09 16.47
N THR A 14 16.96 -1.58 15.53
CA THR A 14 16.65 -2.76 14.70
C THR A 14 17.89 -3.60 14.40
N LEU A 15 17.73 -4.93 14.45
CA LEU A 15 18.69 -5.87 13.86
C LEU A 15 18.44 -6.00 12.36
N THR A 16 19.44 -5.62 11.55
CA THR A 16 19.31 -5.53 10.10
C THR A 16 20.13 -6.62 9.41
N VAL A 17 19.53 -7.23 8.38
CA VAL A 17 20.18 -8.11 7.40
C VAL A 17 19.79 -7.62 6.00
N LEU A 18 20.71 -7.65 5.05
CA LEU A 18 20.47 -7.18 3.68
C LEU A 18 20.39 -8.34 2.69
N GLY A 19 19.44 -8.26 1.74
CA GLY A 19 19.38 -9.13 0.57
C GLY A 19 18.84 -10.55 0.81
N MET A 20 17.98 -10.74 1.81
CA MET A 20 17.32 -12.04 2.02
C MET A 20 16.30 -12.33 0.91
N GLN A 21 16.19 -13.59 0.50
CA GLN A 21 15.19 -14.07 -0.46
C GLN A 21 14.42 -15.24 0.14
N ALA A 22 13.12 -15.29 -0.13
CA ALA A 22 12.22 -16.36 0.29
C ALA A 22 11.26 -16.71 -0.87
N PRO A 23 11.64 -17.63 -1.78
CA PRO A 23 10.76 -18.08 -2.85
C PRO A 23 9.66 -19.00 -2.30
N TYR A 24 8.45 -18.87 -2.82
CA TYR A 24 7.30 -19.72 -2.48
C TYR A 24 6.67 -20.28 -3.76
N ASN A 25 6.31 -21.57 -3.76
CA ASN A 25 5.53 -22.18 -4.84
C ASN A 25 4.05 -21.89 -4.61
N LEU A 26 3.37 -21.34 -5.61
CA LEU A 26 1.95 -20.94 -5.54
C LEU A 26 1.01 -21.89 -6.32
N ARG A 27 1.50 -23.01 -6.87
CA ARG A 27 0.67 -23.95 -7.65
C ARG A 27 -0.36 -24.65 -6.78
N ASP A 28 0.06 -25.10 -5.60
CA ASP A 28 -0.72 -26.00 -4.77
C ASP A 28 -1.23 -25.33 -3.49
N GLU A 29 -0.53 -24.29 -3.01
CA GLU A 29 -0.79 -23.67 -1.70
C GLU A 29 -0.54 -22.16 -1.69
N LEU A 30 -1.16 -21.47 -0.72
CA LEU A 30 -0.92 -20.06 -0.42
C LEU A 30 0.01 -19.96 0.80
N PRO A 31 1.15 -19.23 0.73
CA PRO A 31 2.15 -19.18 1.80
C PRO A 31 1.72 -18.25 2.95
N LEU A 32 0.62 -18.59 3.63
CA LEU A 32 0.20 -17.94 4.86
C LEU A 32 0.91 -18.58 6.05
N LEU A 33 1.55 -17.76 6.88
CA LEU A 33 2.19 -18.22 8.10
C LEU A 33 1.17 -18.90 9.02
N THR A 34 1.50 -20.11 9.48
CA THR A 34 0.65 -20.93 10.36
C THR A 34 1.05 -20.81 11.83
N THR A 35 2.29 -20.43 12.12
CA THR A 35 2.82 -20.24 13.47
C THR A 35 2.16 -19.07 14.22
N LYS A 36 1.55 -18.14 13.48
CA LYS A 36 0.76 -17.03 14.01
C LYS A 36 -0.34 -16.68 13.03
N ARG A 37 -1.54 -16.41 13.55
CA ARG A 37 -2.69 -16.01 12.72
C ARG A 37 -2.41 -14.72 11.95
N VAL A 38 -2.54 -14.78 10.62
CA VAL A 38 -2.46 -13.63 9.72
C VAL A 38 -3.83 -12.97 9.57
N PHE A 39 -3.89 -11.64 9.53
CA PHE A 39 -5.13 -10.89 9.31
C PHE A 39 -5.54 -10.86 7.82
N TRP A 40 -5.95 -12.02 7.30
CA TRP A 40 -6.27 -12.22 5.89
C TRP A 40 -7.34 -11.26 5.33
N LYS A 41 -8.39 -10.99 6.09
CA LYS A 41 -9.47 -10.06 5.70
C LYS A 41 -8.94 -8.65 5.42
N GLY A 42 -7.91 -8.22 6.15
CA GLY A 42 -7.23 -6.94 5.92
C GLY A 42 -6.49 -6.93 4.59
N VAL A 43 -5.60 -7.92 4.40
CA VAL A 43 -4.78 -8.08 3.19
C VAL A 43 -5.64 -8.09 1.92
N LEU A 44 -6.71 -8.89 1.89
CA LEU A 44 -7.58 -8.97 0.73
C LEU A 44 -8.28 -7.63 0.42
N LYS A 45 -8.80 -6.94 1.44
CA LYS A 45 -9.51 -5.67 1.26
C LYS A 45 -8.58 -4.54 0.83
N GLU A 46 -7.36 -4.52 1.35
CA GLU A 46 -6.31 -3.60 0.94
C GLU A 46 -5.90 -3.83 -0.52
N LEU A 47 -5.69 -5.08 -0.93
CA LEU A 47 -5.36 -5.40 -2.32
C LEU A 47 -6.45 -4.94 -3.29
N LEU A 48 -7.72 -5.19 -2.97
CA LEU A 48 -8.85 -4.70 -3.78
C LEU A 48 -8.92 -3.17 -3.81
N TRP A 49 -8.54 -2.51 -2.72
CA TRP A 49 -8.46 -1.05 -2.63
C TRP A 49 -7.32 -0.48 -3.50
N PHE A 50 -6.16 -1.15 -3.56
CA PHE A 50 -5.09 -0.80 -4.52
C PHE A 50 -5.55 -0.99 -5.97
N ILE A 51 -6.18 -2.12 -6.30
CA ILE A 51 -6.69 -2.38 -7.66
C ILE A 51 -7.70 -1.31 -8.08
N LYS A 52 -8.58 -0.87 -7.17
CA LYS A 52 -9.54 0.23 -7.43
C LYS A 52 -8.84 1.57 -7.72
N GLY A 53 -7.59 1.76 -7.28
CA GLY A 53 -6.89 3.03 -7.37
C GLY A 53 -7.28 4.05 -6.30
N SER A 54 -7.95 3.61 -5.22
CA SER A 54 -8.40 4.53 -4.15
C SER A 54 -7.22 5.02 -3.31
N THR A 55 -7.37 6.24 -2.78
CA THR A 55 -6.39 6.90 -1.89
C THR A 55 -7.02 7.32 -0.55
N ASN A 56 -8.29 6.97 -0.35
CA ASN A 56 -9.04 7.28 0.87
C ASN A 56 -8.98 6.12 1.87
N ALA A 57 -8.28 6.30 2.98
CA ALA A 57 -8.15 5.31 4.06
C ALA A 57 -9.50 5.00 4.75
N LYS A 58 -10.46 5.93 4.75
CA LYS A 58 -11.78 5.74 5.37
C LYS A 58 -12.60 4.65 4.68
N GLU A 59 -12.34 4.36 3.41
CA GLU A 59 -12.93 3.21 2.71
C GLU A 59 -12.54 1.87 3.34
N LEU A 60 -11.30 1.77 3.85
CA LEU A 60 -10.82 0.57 4.55
C LEU A 60 -11.35 0.54 5.98
N ALA A 61 -11.33 1.68 6.68
CA ALA A 61 -11.80 1.80 8.05
C ALA A 61 -13.28 1.43 8.19
N SER A 62 -14.14 1.90 7.28
CA SER A 62 -15.58 1.54 7.23
C SER A 62 -15.81 0.04 7.01
N LYS A 63 -14.83 -0.65 6.40
CA LYS A 63 -14.82 -2.10 6.18
C LYS A 63 -14.15 -2.88 7.33
N GLY A 64 -13.79 -2.21 8.42
CA GLY A 64 -13.14 -2.79 9.60
C GLY A 64 -11.64 -3.07 9.41
N VAL A 65 -10.98 -2.38 8.48
CA VAL A 65 -9.54 -2.49 8.21
C VAL A 65 -8.88 -1.16 8.54
N ARG A 66 -8.08 -1.13 9.61
CA ARG A 66 -7.52 0.10 10.21
C ARG A 66 -6.01 0.27 10.03
N ILE A 67 -5.42 -0.50 9.11
CA ILE A 67 -3.96 -0.55 8.92
C ILE A 67 -3.36 0.79 8.43
N TRP A 68 -4.19 1.67 7.87
CA TRP A 68 -3.81 3.00 7.38
C TRP A 68 -4.30 4.16 8.27
N ASP A 69 -5.02 3.89 9.36
CA ASP A 69 -5.64 4.94 10.20
C ASP A 69 -4.59 5.89 10.78
N ALA A 70 -3.46 5.35 11.26
CA ALA A 70 -2.38 6.15 11.82
C ALA A 70 -1.76 7.10 10.78
N ASN A 71 -1.50 6.61 9.56
CA ASN A 71 -0.92 7.41 8.48
C ASN A 71 -1.90 8.42 7.87
N GLY A 72 -3.20 8.15 7.95
CA GLY A 72 -4.25 9.07 7.52
C GLY A 72 -4.70 10.06 8.60
N SER A 73 -4.19 9.94 9.84
CA SER A 73 -4.58 10.82 10.95
C SER A 73 -4.17 12.26 10.71
N ARG A 74 -4.92 13.20 11.30
CA ARG A 74 -4.61 14.64 11.21
C ARG A 74 -3.20 14.94 11.71
N ASP A 75 -2.84 14.40 12.88
CA ASP A 75 -1.52 14.60 13.50
C ASP A 75 -0.38 14.12 12.60
N PHE A 76 -0.53 12.94 11.98
CA PHE A 76 0.49 12.41 11.08
C PHE A 76 0.62 13.26 9.81
N LEU A 77 -0.50 13.62 9.17
CA LEU A 77 -0.49 14.45 7.97
C LEU A 77 0.13 15.82 8.24
N ASP A 78 -0.17 16.45 9.38
CA ASP A 78 0.42 17.73 9.77
C ASP A 78 1.91 17.61 10.06
N SER A 79 2.33 16.55 10.75
CA SER A 79 3.75 16.28 11.01
C SER A 79 4.58 16.13 9.72
N MET A 80 3.94 15.67 8.64
CA MET A 80 4.52 15.52 7.31
C MET A 80 4.36 16.77 6.42
N GLY A 81 3.78 17.85 6.94
CA GLY A 81 3.56 19.10 6.20
C GLY A 81 2.34 19.11 5.27
N PHE A 82 1.45 18.12 5.36
CA PHE A 82 0.24 17.99 4.53
C PHE A 82 -1.00 18.61 5.19
N SER A 83 -0.90 19.85 5.66
CA SER A 83 -1.99 20.56 6.36
C SER A 83 -3.24 20.79 5.50
N ALA A 84 -3.08 20.85 4.18
CA ALA A 84 -4.19 21.04 3.24
C ALA A 84 -4.97 19.74 2.89
N ARG A 85 -4.39 18.57 3.16
CA ARG A 85 -5.05 17.28 2.88
C ARG A 85 -6.14 17.01 3.90
N GLN A 86 -7.21 16.32 3.51
CA GLN A 86 -8.22 15.91 4.46
C GLN A 86 -7.74 14.71 5.30
N GLU A 87 -8.27 14.55 6.52
CA GLU A 87 -8.00 13.35 7.30
C GLU A 87 -8.46 12.10 6.53
N GLY A 88 -7.59 11.10 6.43
CA GLY A 88 -7.79 9.88 5.65
C GLY A 88 -7.32 9.98 4.19
N GLU A 89 -6.91 11.15 3.71
CA GLU A 89 -6.34 11.35 2.38
C GLU A 89 -4.85 10.99 2.37
N LEU A 90 -4.53 9.80 1.88
CA LEU A 90 -3.15 9.29 1.89
C LEU A 90 -2.27 9.93 0.80
N GLY A 91 -2.87 10.64 -0.16
CA GLY A 91 -2.18 11.15 -1.34
C GLY A 91 -1.98 10.06 -2.40
N PRO A 92 -1.07 10.29 -3.38
CA PRO A 92 -0.90 9.41 -4.54
C PRO A 92 -0.08 8.14 -4.20
N VAL A 93 -0.61 7.30 -3.31
CA VAL A 93 0.00 6.05 -2.85
C VAL A 93 -0.21 4.90 -3.85
N TYR A 94 0.09 3.66 -3.47
CA TYR A 94 0.17 2.48 -4.34
C TYR A 94 -0.96 2.35 -5.36
N GLY A 95 -2.21 2.38 -4.91
CA GLY A 95 -3.37 2.22 -5.81
C GLY A 95 -3.40 3.28 -6.90
N PHE A 96 -3.19 4.55 -6.53
CA PHE A 96 -3.11 5.65 -7.49
C PHE A 96 -1.98 5.43 -8.50
N GLN A 97 -0.79 5.05 -8.03
CA GLN A 97 0.34 4.78 -8.93
C GLN A 97 0.10 3.58 -9.85
N TRP A 98 -0.65 2.56 -9.41
CA TRP A 98 -0.95 1.41 -10.26
C TRP A 98 -1.88 1.77 -11.43
N ARG A 99 -2.82 2.69 -11.22
CA ARG A 99 -3.87 3.02 -12.19
C ARG A 99 -3.63 4.35 -12.94
N HIS A 100 -2.90 5.28 -12.34
CA HIS A 100 -2.77 6.68 -12.77
C HIS A 100 -1.33 7.20 -12.64
N PHE A 101 -0.32 6.37 -12.90
CA PHE A 101 1.08 6.75 -12.74
C PHE A 101 1.42 8.02 -13.55
N GLY A 102 2.01 9.02 -12.89
CA GLY A 102 2.38 10.29 -13.52
C GLY A 102 1.23 11.29 -13.73
N ALA A 103 0.00 10.98 -13.31
CA ALA A 103 -1.07 11.96 -13.26
C ALA A 103 -0.85 12.97 -12.12
N ASP A 104 -1.32 14.20 -12.31
CA ASP A 104 -1.27 15.24 -11.28
C ASP A 104 -2.34 14.98 -10.21
N TYR A 105 -1.91 14.76 -8.97
CA TYR A 105 -2.80 14.41 -7.87
C TYR A 105 -3.44 15.65 -7.27
N LYS A 106 -4.77 15.68 -7.25
CA LYS A 106 -5.59 16.79 -6.73
C LYS A 106 -6.07 16.51 -5.30
N ASN A 107 -6.88 15.47 -5.14
CA ASN A 107 -7.39 14.96 -3.86
C ASN A 107 -7.93 13.53 -4.03
N MET A 108 -8.40 12.91 -2.94
CA MET A 108 -8.91 11.54 -2.94
C MET A 108 -10.26 11.33 -3.63
N ASP A 109 -11.04 12.38 -3.85
CA ASP A 109 -12.41 12.31 -4.40
C ASP A 109 -12.46 12.68 -5.90
N SER A 110 -11.34 13.07 -6.49
CA SER A 110 -11.25 13.44 -7.90
C SER A 110 -11.32 12.23 -8.81
N ASP A 111 -11.93 12.41 -9.99
CA ASP A 111 -11.88 11.41 -11.06
C ASP A 111 -10.57 11.53 -11.86
N TYR A 112 -9.81 10.43 -11.88
CA TYR A 112 -8.54 10.30 -12.60
C TYR A 112 -8.66 9.39 -13.83
N SER A 113 -9.88 9.03 -14.24
CA SER A 113 -10.12 8.19 -15.42
C SER A 113 -9.43 8.77 -16.66
N GLY A 114 -8.65 7.94 -17.35
CA GLY A 114 -7.87 8.33 -18.53
C GLY A 114 -6.66 9.22 -18.26
N GLN A 115 -6.30 9.48 -16.99
CA GLN A 115 -5.12 10.26 -16.63
C GLN A 115 -3.97 9.35 -16.21
N GLY A 116 -2.75 9.73 -16.60
CA GLY A 116 -1.53 8.99 -16.30
C GLY A 116 -1.44 7.66 -17.06
N VAL A 117 -0.61 6.75 -16.56
CA VAL A 117 -0.41 5.42 -17.11
C VAL A 117 -1.05 4.37 -16.19
N ASP A 118 -1.97 3.57 -16.74
CA ASP A 118 -2.52 2.39 -16.06
C ASP A 118 -1.53 1.22 -16.18
N GLN A 119 -0.62 1.14 -15.20
CA GLN A 119 0.41 0.11 -15.16
C GLN A 119 -0.19 -1.29 -14.99
N LEU A 120 -1.25 -1.41 -14.19
CA LEU A 120 -1.90 -2.69 -13.95
C LEU A 120 -2.51 -3.25 -15.24
N GLN A 121 -3.25 -2.40 -15.98
CA GLN A 121 -3.83 -2.81 -17.26
C GLN A 121 -2.74 -3.18 -18.27
N LYS A 122 -1.68 -2.38 -18.36
CA LYS A 122 -0.55 -2.64 -19.28
C LYS A 122 0.10 -4.00 -19.02
N VAL A 123 0.30 -4.37 -17.75
CA VAL A 123 0.87 -5.69 -17.40
C VAL A 123 -0.08 -6.82 -17.80
N ILE A 124 -1.37 -6.68 -17.54
CA ILE A 124 -2.39 -7.67 -17.94
C ILE A 124 -2.40 -7.85 -19.45
N ASP A 125 -2.43 -6.75 -20.21
CA ASP A 125 -2.43 -6.79 -21.67
C ASP A 125 -1.19 -7.47 -22.23
N THR A 126 -0.02 -7.19 -21.64
CA THR A 126 1.25 -7.82 -22.04
C THR A 126 1.25 -9.33 -21.80
N GLN A 127 0.70 -9.79 -20.67
CA GLN A 127 0.58 -11.22 -20.36
C GLN A 127 -0.38 -11.94 -21.29
N ASN A 128 -1.49 -11.29 -21.68
CA ASN A 128 -2.49 -11.88 -22.57
C ASN A 128 -2.07 -11.91 -24.05
N GLN A 129 -1.00 -11.20 -24.42
CA GLN A 129 -0.40 -11.20 -25.75
C GLN A 129 0.74 -12.23 -25.90
N SER A 130 1.15 -12.86 -24.79
CA SER A 130 2.21 -13.89 -24.75
C SER A 130 1.61 -15.29 -24.86
#